data_AF-A0A7W9DEM9-F1
#
_entry.id   AF-A0A7W9DEM9-F1
#
_cell.length_a   1.000
_cell.length_b   1.000
_cell.length_c   1.000
_cell.angle_alpha   90.00
_cell.angle_beta   90.00
_cell.angle_gamma   90.00
#
_symmetry.space_group_name_H-M   'P 1'
#
loop_
_entity.id
_entity.type
_entity.pdbx_description
1 polymer ?
#
loop_
_entity_poly.entity_id
_entity_poly.type
_entity_poly.pdbx_seq_one_letter_code
_entity_poly.pdbx_strand_id
1 'polypeptide(L)'
;MSAPEKSIMIIQTMKRSFVKFPHVASLIEKLDQLVQRKWQDEEADNIFVLGDSGVGKSRLLKKFRGTHPPIIHTEYTEVPVLYVRVPPNGNASTLASAMLLELGSPFWDRGRIKDLTHQLLCLLKQCKVKVILLDEANHLVDKGGIKTHHYTADWLKVLLDEARIPIV
;
A
#
# COMPACT_ATOMS: atom_id res chain seq x y z
N MET A 1 -1.78 5.96 -41.87
CA MET A 1 -1.73 6.68 -40.57
C MET A 1 -1.20 8.08 -40.80
N SER A 2 -1.98 9.08 -40.44
CA SER A 2 -1.60 10.49 -40.54
C SER A 2 -0.53 10.85 -39.49
N ALA A 3 0.25 11.90 -39.74
CA ALA A 3 1.26 12.39 -38.79
C ALA A 3 0.74 12.61 -37.34
N PRO A 4 -0.47 13.17 -37.10
CA PRO A 4 -1.00 13.32 -35.74
C PRO A 4 -1.33 11.98 -35.05
N GLU A 5 -1.78 10.96 -35.79
CA GLU A 5 -2.05 9.63 -35.22
C GLU A 5 -0.78 8.93 -34.73
N LYS A 6 0.34 9.08 -35.47
CA LYS A 6 1.64 8.55 -35.06
C LYS A 6 2.15 9.22 -33.78
N SER A 7 2.01 10.54 -33.65
CA SER A 7 2.43 11.28 -32.46
C SER A 7 1.64 10.88 -31.21
N ILE A 8 0.31 10.70 -31.34
CA ILE A 8 -0.54 10.22 -30.25
C ILE A 8 -0.13 8.81 -29.82
N MET A 9 0.15 7.92 -30.78
CA MET A 9 0.57 6.55 -30.52
C MET A 9 1.95 6.46 -29.85
N ILE A 10 2.92 7.30 -30.24
CA ILE A 10 4.23 7.38 -29.59
C ILE A 10 4.09 7.88 -28.15
N ILE A 11 3.31 8.94 -27.92
CA ILE A 11 3.06 9.45 -26.56
C ILE A 11 2.35 8.40 -25.70
N GLN A 12 1.37 7.66 -26.24
CA GLN A 12 0.72 6.56 -25.52
C GLN A 12 1.68 5.40 -25.22
N THR A 13 2.59 5.08 -26.15
CA THR A 13 3.60 4.04 -25.98
C THR A 13 4.63 4.45 -24.93
N MET A 14 5.14 5.68 -24.97
CA MET A 14 6.02 6.24 -23.93
C MET A 14 5.33 6.33 -22.57
N LYS A 15 4.05 6.72 -22.54
CA LYS A 15 3.22 6.64 -21.33
C LYS A 15 3.03 5.22 -20.86
N ARG A 16 3.30 4.16 -21.62
CA ARG A 16 3.24 2.76 -21.18
C ARG A 16 4.62 2.20 -20.81
N SER A 17 5.68 2.74 -21.38
CA SER A 17 7.07 2.39 -21.10
C SER A 17 7.45 2.76 -19.67
N PHE A 18 7.86 1.77 -18.89
CA PHE A 18 8.43 1.99 -17.56
C PHE A 18 9.94 1.91 -17.68
N VAL A 19 10.60 3.07 -17.68
CA VAL A 19 12.05 3.15 -17.79
C VAL A 19 12.65 2.67 -16.47
N LYS A 20 13.45 1.61 -16.53
CA LYS A 20 14.17 1.06 -15.37
C LYS A 20 15.38 1.94 -15.07
N PHE A 21 15.15 3.10 -14.47
CA PHE A 21 16.25 3.87 -13.88
C PHE A 21 16.90 3.03 -12.76
N PRO A 22 18.22 3.16 -12.52
CA PRO A 22 18.91 2.37 -11.48
C PRO A 22 18.25 2.43 -10.10
N HIS A 23 17.85 3.64 -9.66
CA HIS A 23 17.16 3.81 -8.37
C HIS A 23 15.80 3.12 -8.30
N VAL A 24 15.08 3.04 -9.43
CA VAL A 24 13.80 2.32 -9.53
C VAL A 24 14.03 0.81 -9.42
N ALA A 25 15.07 0.30 -10.09
CA ALA A 25 15.43 -1.11 -10.00
C ALA A 25 15.82 -1.50 -8.57
N SER A 26 16.64 -0.68 -7.91
CA SER A 26 17.03 -0.90 -6.50
C SER A 26 15.85 -0.83 -5.54
N LEU A 27 14.87 0.05 -5.77
CA LEU A 27 13.65 0.06 -4.97
C LEU A 27 12.85 -1.24 -5.13
N ILE A 28 12.64 -1.69 -6.38
CA ILE A 28 11.93 -2.95 -6.64
C ILE A 28 12.63 -4.12 -5.95
N GLU A 29 13.96 -4.20 -6.03
CA GLU A 29 14.74 -5.25 -5.37
C GLU A 29 14.56 -5.23 -3.86
N LYS A 30 14.59 -4.05 -3.22
CA LYS A 30 14.29 -3.93 -1.79
C LYS A 30 12.87 -4.38 -1.45
N LEU A 31 11.88 -4.00 -2.27
CA LEU A 31 10.50 -4.43 -2.07
C LEU A 31 10.35 -5.96 -2.20
N ASP A 32 11.04 -6.59 -3.15
CA ASP A 32 11.08 -8.05 -3.29
C ASP A 32 11.68 -8.71 -2.04
N GLN A 33 12.75 -8.13 -1.47
CA GLN A 33 13.35 -8.63 -0.22
C GLN A 33 12.35 -8.55 0.95
N LEU A 34 11.57 -7.47 1.07
CA LEU A 34 10.54 -7.33 2.10
C LEU A 34 9.48 -8.45 2.00
N VAL A 35 9.06 -8.81 0.79
CA VAL A 35 8.07 -9.87 0.53
C VAL A 35 8.63 -11.26 0.85
N GLN A 36 9.92 -11.51 0.59
CA GLN A 36 10.54 -12.82 0.77
C GLN A 36 10.92 -13.12 2.22
N ARG A 37 11.19 -12.08 3.02
CA ARG A 37 11.62 -12.23 4.42
C ARG A 37 10.44 -12.55 5.34
N LYS A 38 10.69 -13.36 6.37
CA LYS A 38 9.75 -13.57 7.48
C LYS A 38 10.15 -12.67 8.65
N TRP A 39 9.28 -11.73 9.02
CA TRP A 39 9.51 -10.76 10.09
C TRP A 39 9.06 -11.28 11.47
N GLN A 40 9.33 -12.56 11.77
CA GLN A 40 8.81 -13.21 12.97
C GLN A 40 9.56 -12.80 14.25
N ASP A 41 10.87 -12.52 14.16
CA ASP A 41 11.72 -12.23 15.32
C ASP A 41 12.47 -10.88 15.21
N GLU A 42 12.16 -10.08 14.17
CA GLU A 42 12.82 -8.81 13.89
C GLU A 42 11.79 -7.72 13.58
N GLU A 43 12.13 -6.47 13.89
CA GLU A 43 11.34 -5.30 13.52
C GLU A 43 11.27 -5.20 11.99
N ALA A 44 10.09 -4.89 11.45
CA ALA A 44 9.88 -4.86 10.01
C ALA A 44 10.58 -3.65 9.38
N ASP A 45 11.39 -3.87 8.34
CA ASP A 45 12.04 -2.78 7.60
C ASP A 45 10.97 -1.98 6.83
N ASN A 46 10.83 -0.70 7.19
CA ASN A 46 9.91 0.21 6.54
C ASN A 46 10.64 1.07 5.50
N ILE A 47 10.01 1.32 4.35
CA ILE A 47 10.57 2.13 3.26
C ILE A 47 9.70 3.38 3.09
N PHE A 48 10.32 4.54 2.85
CA PHE A 48 9.59 5.75 2.49
C PHE A 48 10.00 6.25 1.12
N VAL A 49 9.03 6.35 0.19
CA VAL A 49 9.28 6.73 -1.21
C VAL A 49 8.96 8.21 -1.44
N LEU A 50 10.02 9.02 -1.54
CA LEU A 50 9.93 10.47 -1.79
C LEU A 50 10.03 10.82 -3.28
N GLY A 51 9.40 11.93 -3.65
CA GLY A 51 9.42 12.49 -5.02
C GLY A 51 8.22 13.38 -5.27
N ASP A 52 8.32 14.28 -6.26
CA ASP A 52 7.24 15.21 -6.58
C ASP A 52 5.96 14.50 -7.08
N SER A 53 4.84 15.21 -7.07
CA SER A 53 3.61 14.70 -7.66
C SER A 53 3.81 14.46 -9.17
N GLY A 54 3.28 13.35 -9.68
CA GLY A 54 3.35 13.02 -11.10
C GLY A 54 4.64 12.31 -11.56
N VAL A 55 5.64 12.11 -10.70
CA VAL A 55 6.90 11.41 -11.08
C VAL A 55 6.75 9.90 -11.25
N GLY A 56 5.58 9.34 -10.93
CA GLY A 56 5.27 7.93 -11.18
C GLY A 56 5.37 6.99 -9.98
N LYS A 57 5.47 7.51 -8.74
CA LYS A 57 5.48 6.70 -7.50
C LYS A 57 4.30 5.72 -7.42
N SER A 58 3.08 6.25 -7.51
CA SER A 58 1.85 5.44 -7.50
C SER A 58 1.84 4.36 -8.59
N ARG A 59 2.43 4.68 -9.75
CA ARG A 59 2.52 3.74 -10.86
C ARG A 59 3.53 2.63 -10.58
N LEU A 60 4.67 2.96 -9.97
CA LEU A 60 5.66 1.98 -9.53
C LEU A 60 5.05 1.03 -8.51
N LEU A 61 4.38 1.55 -7.47
CA LEU A 61 3.74 0.74 -6.44
C LEU A 61 2.65 -0.18 -7.01
N LYS A 62 1.77 0.34 -7.89
CA LYS A 62 0.76 -0.48 -8.57
C LYS A 62 1.37 -1.56 -9.46
N LYS A 63 2.47 -1.24 -10.15
CA LYS A 63 3.19 -2.21 -10.98
C LYS A 63 3.81 -3.32 -10.12
N PHE A 64 4.40 -2.97 -8.98
CA PHE A 64 4.95 -3.93 -8.02
C PHE A 64 3.86 -4.81 -7.40
N ARG A 65 2.72 -4.25 -6.99
CA ARG A 65 1.55 -5.04 -6.58
C ARG A 65 1.10 -5.99 -7.71
N GLY A 66 1.18 -5.57 -8.96
CA GLY A 66 0.86 -6.39 -10.13
C GLY A 66 1.78 -7.59 -10.34
N THR A 67 3.03 -7.56 -9.85
CA THR A 67 3.94 -8.72 -9.88
C THR A 67 3.69 -9.69 -8.72
N HIS A 68 2.90 -9.28 -7.73
CA HIS A 68 2.49 -10.08 -6.56
C HIS A 68 0.95 -10.09 -6.44
N PRO A 69 0.23 -10.63 -7.43
CA PRO A 69 -1.23 -10.62 -7.43
C PRO A 69 -1.79 -11.48 -6.28
N PRO A 70 -3.04 -11.23 -5.85
CA PRO A 70 -3.75 -12.14 -4.95
C PRO A 70 -3.82 -13.55 -5.51
N ILE A 71 -3.68 -14.55 -4.65
CA ILE A 71 -3.75 -15.98 -4.99
C ILE A 71 -4.99 -16.57 -4.31
N ILE A 72 -5.91 -17.08 -5.11
CA ILE A 72 -7.15 -17.66 -4.61
C ILE A 72 -6.89 -19.13 -4.29
N HIS A 73 -7.07 -19.51 -3.04
CA HIS A 73 -7.11 -20.90 -2.59
C HIS A 73 -8.56 -21.31 -2.31
N THR A 74 -8.79 -22.60 -2.09
CA THR A 74 -10.12 -23.16 -1.81
C THR A 74 -10.77 -22.54 -0.57
N GLU A 75 -9.99 -22.27 0.48
CA GLU A 75 -10.50 -21.82 1.79
C GLU A 75 -10.17 -20.36 2.11
N TYR A 76 -9.21 -19.75 1.41
CA TYR A 76 -8.76 -18.39 1.68
C TYR A 76 -8.13 -17.74 0.45
N THR A 77 -8.00 -16.41 0.47
CA THR A 77 -7.25 -15.66 -0.55
C THR A 77 -5.98 -15.12 0.08
N GLU A 78 -4.82 -15.47 -0.48
CA GLU A 78 -3.55 -14.86 -0.13
C GLU A 78 -3.41 -13.51 -0.86
N VAL A 79 -3.05 -12.46 -0.12
CA VAL A 79 -2.82 -11.10 -0.63
C VAL A 79 -1.40 -10.68 -0.24
N PRO A 80 -0.37 -11.12 -0.98
CA PRO A 80 1.02 -10.92 -0.55
C PRO A 80 1.39 -9.44 -0.37
N VAL A 81 0.84 -8.59 -1.25
CA VAL A 81 1.04 -7.15 -1.26
C VAL A 81 -0.32 -6.44 -1.18
N LEU A 82 -0.59 -5.80 -0.05
CA LEU A 82 -1.77 -4.99 0.17
C LEU A 82 -1.47 -3.55 -0.28
N TYR A 83 -2.04 -3.12 -1.40
CA TYR A 83 -1.92 -1.73 -1.86
C TYR A 83 -3.15 -0.93 -1.41
N VAL A 84 -2.92 0.19 -0.74
CA VAL A 84 -3.98 1.06 -0.22
C VAL A 84 -3.65 2.49 -0.55
N ARG A 85 -4.61 3.20 -1.17
CA ARG A 85 -4.51 4.64 -1.33
C ARG A 85 -5.12 5.31 -0.10
N VAL A 86 -4.33 6.12 0.60
CA VAL A 86 -4.80 6.81 1.80
C VAL A 86 -5.93 7.80 1.43
N PRO A 87 -7.12 7.67 2.05
CA PRO A 87 -8.23 8.57 1.79
C PRO A 87 -7.88 10.04 2.10
N PRO A 88 -8.46 11.02 1.39
CA PRO A 88 -8.21 12.45 1.65
C PRO A 88 -8.57 12.94 3.06
N ASN A 89 -9.36 12.17 3.81
CA ASN A 89 -9.74 12.39 5.21
C ASN A 89 -9.03 11.41 6.15
N GLY A 90 -7.77 11.06 5.84
CA GLY A 90 -6.96 9.96 6.39
C GLY A 90 -6.74 9.96 7.90
N ASN A 91 -7.81 9.71 8.66
CA ASN A 91 -7.75 9.33 10.06
C ASN A 91 -7.69 7.80 10.20
N ALA A 92 -7.34 7.32 11.39
CA ALA A 92 -7.23 5.90 11.71
C ALA A 92 -8.43 5.05 11.24
N SER A 93 -9.66 5.53 11.46
CA SER A 93 -10.88 4.79 11.06
C SER A 93 -11.01 4.69 9.55
N THR A 94 -10.79 5.80 8.84
CA THR A 94 -10.90 5.82 7.37
C THR A 94 -9.79 5.01 6.70
N LEU A 95 -8.58 5.02 7.27
CA LEU A 95 -7.48 4.18 6.78
C LEU A 95 -7.76 2.70 7.05
N ALA A 96 -8.18 2.33 8.27
CA ALA A 96 -8.57 0.95 8.59
C ALA A 96 -9.67 0.43 7.65
N SER A 97 -10.70 1.23 7.42
CA SER A 97 -11.78 0.89 6.50
C SER A 97 -11.30 0.72 5.06
N ALA A 98 -10.40 1.58 4.57
CA ALA A 98 -9.80 1.42 3.24
C ALA A 98 -8.97 0.12 3.14
N MET A 99 -8.17 -0.19 4.15
CA MET A 99 -7.39 -1.44 4.20
C MET A 99 -8.30 -2.68 4.22
N LEU A 100 -9.36 -2.67 5.01
CA LEU A 100 -10.35 -3.75 5.09
C LEU A 100 -11.10 -3.95 3.76
N LEU A 101 -11.43 -2.85 3.07
CA LEU A 101 -12.07 -2.90 1.76
C LEU A 101 -11.17 -3.57 0.72
N GLU A 102 -9.87 -3.22 0.70
CA GLU A 102 -8.89 -3.84 -0.21
C GLU A 102 -8.61 -5.32 0.13
N LEU A 103 -8.83 -5.72 1.38
CA LEU A 103 -8.81 -7.14 1.82
C LEU A 103 -10.12 -7.88 1.53
N GLY A 104 -11.14 -7.22 0.97
CA GLY A 104 -12.42 -7.82 0.60
C GLY A 104 -13.39 -8.06 1.76
N SER A 105 -13.21 -7.35 2.88
CA SER A 105 -14.12 -7.46 4.02
C SER A 105 -15.52 -6.93 3.69
N PRO A 106 -16.61 -7.68 3.95
CA PRO A 106 -17.98 -7.17 3.81
C PRO A 106 -18.37 -6.18 4.92
N PHE A 107 -17.55 -6.04 5.97
CA PHE A 107 -17.79 -5.18 7.12
C PHE A 107 -16.76 -4.04 7.20
N TRP A 108 -16.14 -3.68 6.07
CA TRP A 108 -15.06 -2.71 5.99
C TRP A 108 -15.40 -1.33 6.61
N ASP A 109 -16.68 -0.93 6.64
CA ASP A 109 -17.16 0.35 7.16
C ASP A 109 -17.92 0.24 8.49
N ARG A 110 -17.97 -0.93 9.13
CA ARG A 110 -18.81 -1.17 10.32
C ARG A 110 -17.99 -1.36 11.58
N GLY A 111 -18.31 -0.54 12.59
CA GLY A 111 -17.77 -0.67 13.94
C GLY A 111 -16.97 0.54 14.38
N ARG A 112 -16.48 0.51 15.61
CA ARG A 112 -15.57 1.54 16.13
C ARG A 112 -14.15 1.20 15.68
N ILE A 113 -13.24 2.16 15.80
CA ILE A 113 -11.82 1.97 15.45
C ILE A 113 -11.21 0.71 16.08
N LYS A 114 -11.54 0.39 17.34
CA LYS A 114 -11.07 -0.83 18.00
C LYS A 114 -11.54 -2.10 17.29
N ASP A 115 -12.80 -2.12 16.85
CA ASP A 115 -13.41 -3.26 16.17
C ASP A 115 -12.77 -3.44 14.78
N LEU A 116 -12.61 -2.33 14.03
CA LEU A 116 -11.94 -2.31 12.72
C LEU A 116 -10.47 -2.75 12.82
N THR A 117 -9.75 -2.29 13.86
CA THR A 117 -8.33 -2.65 14.08
C THR A 117 -8.19 -4.14 14.34
N HIS A 118 -9.03 -4.70 15.22
CA HIS A 118 -9.02 -6.14 15.49
C HIS A 118 -9.31 -6.95 14.23
N GLN A 119 -10.34 -6.57 13.48
CA GLN A 119 -10.69 -7.22 12.22
C GLN A 119 -9.54 -7.15 11.20
N LEU A 120 -8.89 -5.98 11.09
CA LEU A 120 -7.78 -5.77 10.18
C LEU A 120 -6.61 -6.67 10.52
N LEU A 121 -6.21 -6.76 11.79
CA LEU A 121 -5.15 -7.67 12.23
C LEU A 121 -5.47 -9.13 11.90
N CYS A 122 -6.71 -9.57 12.11
CA CYS A 122 -7.16 -10.91 11.73
C CYS A 122 -7.01 -11.15 10.23
N LEU A 123 -7.49 -10.23 9.39
CA LEU A 123 -7.43 -10.38 7.93
C LEU A 123 -6.01 -10.27 7.38
N LEU A 124 -5.17 -9.36 7.90
CA LEU A 124 -3.75 -9.28 7.52
C LEU A 124 -3.06 -10.64 7.71
N LYS A 125 -3.34 -11.32 8.84
CA LYS A 125 -2.82 -12.65 9.12
C LYS A 125 -3.44 -13.74 8.24
N GLN A 126 -4.78 -13.78 8.12
CA GLN A 126 -5.50 -14.81 7.36
C GLN A 126 -5.22 -14.74 5.85
N CYS A 127 -5.11 -13.53 5.31
CA CYS A 127 -4.73 -13.28 3.93
C CYS A 127 -3.23 -13.37 3.70
N LYS A 128 -2.43 -13.73 4.71
CA LYS A 128 -0.97 -13.88 4.62
C LYS A 128 -0.29 -12.65 3.98
N VAL A 129 -0.73 -11.46 4.39
CA VAL A 129 -0.16 -10.21 3.90
C VAL A 129 1.30 -10.11 4.33
N LYS A 130 2.19 -9.77 3.39
CA LYS A 130 3.64 -9.69 3.63
C LYS A 130 4.17 -8.27 3.56
N VAL A 131 3.53 -7.39 2.78
CA VAL A 131 3.89 -5.97 2.66
C VAL A 131 2.61 -5.13 2.51
N ILE A 132 2.57 -3.98 3.17
CA ILE A 132 1.54 -2.95 2.98
C ILE A 132 2.16 -1.78 2.20
N LEU A 133 1.55 -1.40 1.08
CA LEU A 133 1.92 -0.20 0.32
C LEU A 133 0.88 0.89 0.61
N LEU A 134 1.29 2.00 1.22
CA LEU A 134 0.44 3.17 1.44
C LEU A 134 0.78 4.29 0.45
N ASP A 135 -0.10 4.48 -0.53
CA ASP A 135 0.01 5.59 -1.49
C ASP A 135 -0.68 6.84 -0.94
N GLU A 136 -0.12 8.03 -1.21
CA GLU A 136 -0.59 9.33 -0.68
C GLU A 136 -0.54 9.43 0.85
N ALA A 137 0.47 8.86 1.51
CA ALA A 137 0.62 8.89 2.97
C ALA A 137 0.64 10.31 3.58
N ASN A 138 0.93 11.34 2.79
CA ASN A 138 0.79 12.74 3.22
C ASN A 138 -0.65 13.11 3.63
N HIS A 139 -1.68 12.41 3.12
CA HIS A 139 -3.05 12.62 3.58
C HIS A 139 -3.27 12.29 5.07
N LEU A 140 -2.38 11.52 5.71
CA LEU A 140 -2.41 11.28 7.16
C LEU A 140 -2.04 12.54 7.97
N VAL A 141 -1.28 13.45 7.35
CA VAL A 141 -0.78 14.69 7.96
C VAL A 141 -1.46 15.96 7.44
N ASP A 142 -2.22 15.90 6.35
CA ASP A 142 -2.76 17.11 5.69
C ASP A 142 -4.06 17.67 6.32
N LYS A 143 -4.84 16.90 7.10
CA LYS A 143 -6.12 17.38 7.67
C LYS A 143 -6.34 17.02 9.14
N GLY A 144 -6.05 17.99 10.03
CA GLY A 144 -6.28 17.88 11.48
C GLY A 144 -5.54 18.97 12.25
N GLY A 145 -5.80 19.08 13.55
CA GLY A 145 -4.85 19.74 14.45
C GLY A 145 -3.71 18.77 14.78
N ILE A 146 -2.58 19.29 15.30
CA ILE A 146 -1.40 18.51 15.72
C ILE A 146 -1.79 17.22 16.48
N LYS A 147 -2.78 17.31 17.38
CA LYS A 147 -3.27 16.18 18.20
C LYS A 147 -3.86 15.02 17.37
N THR A 148 -4.59 15.29 16.29
CA THR A 148 -5.23 14.25 15.46
C THR A 148 -4.22 13.52 14.58
N HIS A 149 -3.18 14.22 14.13
CA HIS A 149 -2.08 13.62 13.37
C HIS A 149 -1.27 12.65 14.23
N HIS A 150 -0.95 13.04 15.46
CA HIS A 150 -0.28 12.14 16.41
C HIS A 150 -1.12 10.88 16.66
N TYR A 151 -2.42 11.02 16.89
CA TYR A 151 -3.29 9.87 17.13
C TYR A 151 -3.28 8.85 15.97
N THR A 152 -3.33 9.32 14.72
CA THR A 152 -3.37 8.42 13.56
C THR A 152 -2.01 7.75 13.32
N ALA A 153 -0.92 8.49 13.48
CA ALA A 153 0.44 7.95 13.38
C ALA A 153 0.72 6.93 14.50
N ASP A 154 0.32 7.23 15.73
CA ASP A 154 0.46 6.32 16.89
C ASP A 154 -0.37 5.05 16.69
N TRP A 155 -1.61 5.19 16.20
CA TRP A 155 -2.43 4.03 15.86
C TRP A 155 -1.80 3.16 14.77
N LEU A 156 -1.28 3.78 13.70
CA LEU A 156 -0.63 3.05 12.62
C LEU A 156 0.63 2.33 13.13
N LYS A 157 1.42 2.97 14.00
CA LYS A 157 2.58 2.35 14.64
C LYS A 157 2.17 1.10 15.43
N VAL A 158 1.18 1.21 16.31
CA VAL A 158 0.69 0.07 17.10
C VAL A 158 0.17 -1.06 16.20
N LEU A 159 -0.58 -0.73 15.14
CA LEU A 159 -1.04 -1.71 14.17
C LEU A 159 0.12 -2.47 13.51
N LEU A 160 1.17 -1.76 13.10
CA LEU A 160 2.34 -2.36 12.45
C LEU A 160 3.17 -3.21 13.40
N ASP A 161 3.35 -2.75 14.64
CA ASP A 161 4.06 -3.49 15.70
C ASP A 161 3.33 -4.82 16.01
N GLU A 162 2.00 -4.80 16.05
CA GLU A 162 1.18 -6.00 16.27
C GLU A 162 1.14 -6.91 15.02
N ALA A 163 1.05 -6.34 13.83
CA ALA A 163 0.97 -7.10 12.58
C ALA A 163 2.32 -7.73 12.18
N ARG A 164 3.44 -7.07 12.53
CA ARG A 164 4.80 -7.39 12.08
C ARG A 164 4.92 -7.48 10.55
N ILE A 165 4.32 -6.49 9.88
CA ILE A 165 4.31 -6.40 8.42
C ILE A 165 5.01 -5.09 8.01
N PRO A 166 6.01 -5.13 7.13
CA PRO A 166 6.67 -3.93 6.64
C PRO A 166 5.70 -3.04 5.86
N ILE A 167 5.90 -1.73 6.01
CA ILE A 167 5.16 -0.69 5.29
C ILE A 167 6.05 0.09 4.33
N VAL A 168 5.47 0.49 3.19
CA VAL A 168 6.12 1.23 2.09
C VAL A 168 5.29 2.44 1.69
#